data_AF-A0A3M1BCX1-F1
#
_entry.id   AF-A0A3M1BCX1-F1
#
_cell.length_a   1.000
_cell.length_b   1.000
_cell.length_c   1.000
_cell.angle_alpha   90.00
_cell.angle_beta   90.00
_cell.angle_gamma   90.00
#
_symmetry.space_group_name_H-M   'P 1'
#
loop_
_entity.id
_entity.type
_entity.pdbx_description
1 polymer ?
#
loop_
_entity_poly.entity_id
_entity_poly.type
_entity_poly.pdbx_seq_one_letter_code
_entity_poly.pdbx_strand_id
1 'polypeptide(L)'
;MRFEFATRQIADYKVVTPVYEGPLDLLLQLIEQAELDITRLALAQVTNQYLEHLQSMPQRDPEEVSAFLVIAAKLLQVKSEALLPRPPVREEGEEDPGEALARQLIIYRRYKQIAEQLGERSRQGLRCYLRLA
;
A
#
# COMPACT_ATOMS: atom_id res chain seq x y z
N MET A 1 11.43 49.81 -26.82
CA MET A 1 12.34 48.91 -26.07
C MET A 1 11.60 47.60 -25.83
N ARG A 2 12.04 46.50 -26.48
CA ARG A 2 11.51 45.14 -26.31
C ARG A 2 12.09 44.57 -25.01
N PHE A 3 11.24 44.05 -24.13
CA PHE A 3 11.68 43.20 -23.01
C PHE A 3 11.43 41.76 -23.41
N GLU A 4 12.51 40.99 -23.48
CA GLU A 4 12.51 39.59 -23.90
C GLU A 4 11.88 38.69 -22.84
N PHE A 5 11.04 37.77 -23.30
CA PHE A 5 10.43 36.73 -22.51
C PHE A 5 11.50 35.73 -22.05
N ALA A 6 11.74 35.66 -20.74
CA ALA A 6 12.40 34.49 -20.14
C ALA A 6 11.32 33.53 -19.66
N THR A 7 10.81 32.70 -20.59
CA THR A 7 10.07 31.48 -20.29
C THR A 7 11.02 30.55 -19.54
N ARG A 8 11.11 30.69 -18.22
CA ARG A 8 11.81 29.72 -17.38
C ARG A 8 10.93 28.48 -17.33
N GLN A 9 11.19 27.59 -18.28
CA GLN A 9 10.70 26.23 -18.34
C GLN A 9 10.90 25.63 -16.93
N ILE A 10 9.83 25.51 -16.16
CA ILE A 10 9.83 24.73 -14.93
C ILE A 10 9.95 23.29 -15.44
N ALA A 11 11.19 22.81 -15.53
CA ALA A 11 11.48 21.41 -15.74
C ALA A 11 10.65 20.62 -14.71
N ASP A 12 9.99 19.55 -15.17
CA ASP A 12 9.30 18.55 -14.36
C ASP A 12 10.18 18.13 -13.16
N TYR A 13 10.04 18.83 -12.04
CA TYR A 13 10.72 18.49 -10.80
C TYR A 13 9.83 17.47 -10.07
N LYS A 14 9.93 16.22 -10.52
CA LYS A 14 9.22 15.10 -9.90
C LYS A 14 10.02 14.64 -8.68
N VAL A 15 9.75 15.26 -7.52
CA VAL A 15 10.24 14.74 -6.24
C VAL A 15 9.46 13.48 -5.92
N VAL A 16 10.05 12.33 -6.18
CA VAL A 16 9.54 11.06 -5.66
C VAL A 16 10.26 10.79 -4.35
N THR A 17 9.71 11.32 -3.26
CA THR A 17 9.94 10.71 -1.96
C THR A 17 9.31 9.31 -1.97
N PRO A 18 9.88 8.30 -1.28
CA PRO A 18 9.21 7.03 -1.04
C PRO A 18 8.05 7.25 -0.07
N VAL A 19 7.04 7.99 -0.50
CA VAL A 19 5.76 8.09 0.18
C VAL A 19 4.98 6.91 -0.35
N TYR A 20 4.90 5.87 0.47
CA TYR A 20 3.96 4.78 0.24
C TYR A 20 2.57 5.36 -0.05
N GLU A 21 1.88 4.80 -1.04
CA GLU A 21 0.50 5.20 -1.38
C GLU A 21 -0.53 4.72 -0.33
N GLY A 22 -0.07 4.37 0.87
CA GLY A 22 -0.89 3.96 2.00
C GLY A 22 -0.32 2.76 2.77
N PRO A 23 -1.05 2.29 3.78
CA PRO A 23 -0.59 1.21 4.66
C PRO A 23 -0.56 -0.17 3.97
N LEU A 24 -1.42 -0.40 2.97
CA LEU A 24 -1.43 -1.66 2.20
C LEU A 24 -0.22 -1.78 1.27
N ASP A 25 0.24 -0.66 0.72
CA ASP A 25 1.42 -0.61 -0.15
C ASP A 25 2.70 -0.92 0.64
N LEU A 26 2.83 -0.31 1.82
CA LEU A 26 3.89 -0.63 2.76
C LEU A 26 3.90 -2.12 3.13
N LEU A 27 2.73 -2.69 3.42
CA LEU A 27 2.63 -4.12 3.74
C LEU A 27 3.05 -5.02 2.58
N LEU A 28 2.63 -4.71 1.35
CA LEU A 28 3.08 -5.46 0.18
C LEU A 28 4.60 -5.39 0.02
N GLN A 29 5.20 -4.21 0.18
CA GLN A 29 6.65 -4.06 0.08
C GLN A 29 7.38 -4.87 1.16
N LEU A 30 6.93 -4.84 2.41
CA LEU A 30 7.55 -5.59 3.50
C LEU A 30 7.45 -7.11 3.27
N ILE A 31 6.32 -7.59 2.77
CA ILE A 31 6.12 -9.02 2.43
C ILE A 31 7.03 -9.43 1.27
N GLU A 32 7.14 -8.58 0.25
CA GLU A 32 8.00 -8.81 -0.92
C GLU A 32 9.50 -8.80 -0.54
N GLN A 33 9.93 -7.86 0.30
CA GLN A 33 11.30 -7.79 0.83
C GLN A 33 11.67 -8.99 1.70
N ALA A 34 10.68 -9.58 2.38
CA ALA A 34 10.87 -10.79 3.17
C ALA A 34 10.79 -12.09 2.33
N GLU A 35 10.55 -12.00 1.01
CA GLU A 35 10.35 -13.13 0.11
C GLU A 35 9.21 -14.08 0.56
N LEU A 36 8.13 -13.52 1.10
CA LEU A 36 7.00 -14.27 1.65
C LEU A 36 5.76 -14.23 0.73
N ASP A 37 4.96 -15.29 0.80
CA ASP A 37 3.61 -15.29 0.22
C ASP A 37 2.63 -14.49 1.09
N ILE A 38 1.63 -13.85 0.46
CA ILE A 38 0.59 -13.07 1.15
C ILE A 38 -0.33 -14.02 1.93
N THR A 39 0.00 -14.26 3.19
CA THR A 39 -0.69 -15.17 4.10
C THR A 39 -0.83 -14.56 5.50
N ARG A 40 -1.72 -15.12 6.32
CA ARG A 40 -1.85 -14.75 7.74
C ARG A 40 -0.51 -14.86 8.49
N LEU A 41 0.27 -15.91 8.22
CA LEU A 41 1.57 -16.12 8.85
C LEU A 41 2.58 -15.04 8.44
N ALA A 42 2.65 -14.70 7.16
CA ALA A 42 3.52 -13.64 6.67
C ALA A 42 3.18 -12.28 7.31
N LEU A 43 1.89 -11.96 7.45
CA LEU A 43 1.42 -10.75 8.14
C LEU A 43 1.93 -10.68 9.59
N ALA A 44 1.85 -11.79 10.33
CA ALA A 44 2.39 -11.86 11.69
C ALA A 44 3.91 -11.65 11.73
N GLN A 45 4.65 -12.14 10.74
CA GLN A 45 6.11 -11.98 10.64
C GLN A 45 6.53 -10.54 10.33
N VAL A 46 5.86 -9.87 9.39
CA VAL A 46 6.18 -8.47 8.99
C VAL A 46 5.63 -7.41 9.94
N THR A 47 4.81 -7.80 10.93
CA THR A 47 4.16 -6.87 11.88
C THR A 47 5.16 -5.95 12.59
N ASN A 48 6.31 -6.47 13.02
CA ASN A 48 7.32 -5.64 13.72
C ASN A 48 7.89 -4.57 12.79
N GLN A 49 8.25 -4.96 11.57
CA GLN A 49 8.80 -4.03 10.56
C GLN A 49 7.79 -2.94 10.21
N TYR A 50 6.50 -3.29 10.14
CA TYR A 50 5.43 -2.33 9.94
C TYR A 50 5.34 -1.29 11.08
N LEU A 51 5.41 -1.75 12.34
CA LEU A 51 5.34 -0.87 13.51
C LEU A 51 6.59 0.02 13.64
N GLU A 52 7.77 -0.51 13.35
CA GLU A 52 9.02 0.26 13.28
C GLU A 52 8.91 1.37 12.24
N HIS A 53 8.40 1.06 11.05
CA HIS A 53 8.18 2.05 10.02
C HIS A 53 7.20 3.14 10.47
N LEU A 54 6.07 2.75 11.07
CA LEU A 54 5.07 3.67 11.60
C LEU A 54 5.63 4.62 12.66
N GLN A 55 6.51 4.15 13.55
CA GLN A 55 7.17 4.97 14.56
C GLN A 55 8.21 5.92 13.98
N SER A 56 8.90 5.51 12.92
CA SER A 56 9.91 6.33 12.21
C SER A 56 9.30 7.40 11.30
N MET A 57 7.98 7.33 11.07
CA MET A 57 7.28 8.22 10.17
C MET A 57 7.29 9.65 10.74
N PRO A 58 7.75 10.67 9.97
CA PRO A 58 7.70 12.06 10.42
C PRO A 58 6.25 12.49 10.67
N GLN A 59 6.04 13.59 11.42
CA GLN A 59 4.71 14.16 11.67
C GLN A 59 3.95 14.37 10.33
N ARG A 60 3.10 13.40 10.00
CA ARG A 60 2.16 13.45 8.90
C ARG A 60 0.85 14.05 9.38
N ASP A 61 0.01 14.41 8.41
CA ASP A 61 -1.37 14.78 8.65
C ASP A 61 -2.05 13.70 9.54
N PRO A 62 -2.75 14.09 10.63
CA PRO A 62 -3.51 13.17 11.47
C PRO A 62 -4.44 12.23 10.68
N GLU A 63 -5.00 12.70 9.56
CA GLU A 63 -5.85 11.88 8.69
C GLU A 63 -5.08 10.70 8.08
N GLU A 64 -3.87 10.93 7.57
CA GLU A 64 -3.05 9.87 6.98
C GLU A 64 -2.63 8.83 8.04
N VAL A 65 -2.24 9.29 9.23
CA VAL A 65 -1.79 8.41 10.32
C VAL A 65 -2.92 7.50 10.79
N SER A 66 -4.17 7.98 10.76
CA SER A 66 -5.34 7.19 11.19
C SER A 66 -5.48 5.87 10.41
N ALA A 67 -5.25 5.89 9.09
CA ALA A 67 -5.34 4.71 8.24
C ALA A 67 -4.27 3.67 8.60
N PHE A 68 -3.05 4.12 8.95
CA PHE A 68 -1.98 3.23 9.39
C PHE A 68 -2.28 2.62 10.77
N LEU A 69 -2.84 3.39 11.70
CA LEU A 69 -3.21 2.88 13.02
C LEU A 69 -4.25 1.75 12.95
N VAL A 70 -5.23 1.86 12.04
CA VAL A 70 -6.22 0.80 11.80
C VAL A 70 -5.54 -0.50 11.37
N ILE A 71 -4.57 -0.42 10.46
CA ILE A 71 -3.83 -1.60 9.99
C ILE A 71 -2.88 -2.11 11.08
N ALA A 72 -2.21 -1.23 11.83
CA ALA A 72 -1.37 -1.61 12.96
C ALA A 72 -2.14 -2.42 14.01
N ALA A 73 -3.35 -1.97 14.37
CA ALA A 73 -4.21 -2.67 15.32
C ALA A 73 -4.57 -4.09 14.83
N LYS A 74 -4.91 -4.22 13.54
CA LYS A 74 -5.19 -5.54 12.92
C LYS A 74 -3.96 -6.45 12.94
N LEU A 75 -2.78 -5.94 12.59
CA LEU A 75 -1.53 -6.73 12.60
C LEU A 75 -1.17 -7.20 14.01
N LEU A 76 -1.34 -6.35 15.02
CA LEU A 76 -1.14 -6.72 16.41
C LEU A 76 -2.08 -7.84 16.85
N GLN A 77 -3.37 -7.76 16.47
CA GLN A 77 -4.33 -8.84 16.71
C GLN A 77 -3.88 -10.14 16.03
N VAL A 78 -3.55 -10.09 14.74
CA VAL A 78 -3.09 -11.25 13.96
C VAL A 78 -1.86 -11.91 14.59
N LYS A 79 -0.88 -11.11 15.00
CA LYS A 79 0.33 -11.60 15.65
C LYS A 79 0.05 -12.20 17.02
N SER A 80 -0.80 -11.56 17.83
CA SER A 80 -1.21 -12.09 19.13
C SER A 80 -1.85 -13.47 18.97
N GLU A 81 -2.85 -13.58 18.10
CA GLU A 81 -3.56 -14.85 17.84
C GLU A 81 -2.66 -15.93 17.25
N ALA A 82 -1.64 -15.56 16.45
CA ALA A 82 -0.69 -16.52 15.90
C ALA A 82 0.31 -17.08 16.94
N LEU A 83 0.57 -16.34 18.02
CA LEU A 83 1.50 -16.73 19.08
C LEU A 83 0.81 -17.43 20.26
N LEU A 84 -0.51 -17.33 20.37
CA LEU A 84 -1.26 -17.91 21.48
C LEU A 84 -1.38 -19.45 21.32
N PRO A 85 -1.07 -20.24 22.37
CA PRO A 85 -1.21 -21.70 22.33
C PRO A 85 -2.67 -22.16 22.25
N ARG A 86 -3.62 -21.28 22.62
CA ARG A 86 -5.05 -21.47 22.46
C ARG A 86 -5.61 -20.20 21.82
N PRO A 87 -5.83 -20.19 20.49
CA PRO A 87 -6.44 -19.04 19.84
C PRO A 87 -7.86 -18.80 20.40
N PRO A 88 -8.34 -17.54 20.40
CA PRO A 88 -9.69 -17.23 20.83
C PRO A 88 -10.71 -18.00 19.98
N VAL A 89 -11.79 -18.44 20.62
CA VAL A 89 -12.91 -19.06 19.92
C VAL A 89 -13.64 -17.94 19.18
N ARG A 90 -13.74 -18.07 17.86
CA ARG A 90 -14.49 -17.13 17.01
C ARG A 90 -15.96 -17.54 16.95
N GLU A 91 -16.83 -16.56 16.85
CA GLU A 91 -18.26 -16.82 16.66
C GLU A 91 -18.52 -17.42 15.27
N GLU A 92 -19.63 -18.15 15.12
CA GLU A 92 -20.03 -18.67 13.81
C GLU A 92 -20.26 -17.50 12.83
N GLY A 93 -19.49 -17.48 11.75
CA GLY A 93 -19.53 -16.42 10.74
C GLY A 93 -18.55 -15.27 10.99
N GLU A 94 -17.83 -15.25 12.10
CA GLU A 94 -16.76 -14.28 12.33
C GLU A 94 -15.53 -14.63 11.48
N GLU A 95 -15.08 -13.66 10.70
CA GLU A 95 -13.96 -13.83 9.80
C GLU A 95 -12.61 -13.63 10.50
N ASP A 96 -11.64 -14.48 10.18
CA ASP A 96 -10.26 -14.30 10.64
C ASP A 96 -9.68 -12.97 10.11
N PRO A 97 -9.27 -12.05 11.00
CA PRO A 97 -8.81 -10.72 10.58
C PRO A 97 -7.54 -10.77 9.71
N GLY A 98 -6.70 -11.80 9.90
CA GLY A 98 -5.49 -12.02 9.12
C GLY A 98 -5.81 -12.57 7.73
N GLU A 99 -6.77 -13.48 7.62
CA GLU A 99 -7.25 -13.96 6.31
C GLU A 99 -7.95 -12.85 5.53
N ALA A 100 -8.81 -12.06 6.19
CA ALA A 100 -9.46 -10.90 5.58
C ALA A 100 -8.44 -9.91 5.01
N LEU A 101 -7.42 -9.58 5.81
CA LEU A 101 -6.37 -8.65 5.40
C LEU A 101 -5.50 -9.23 4.27
N ALA A 102 -5.17 -10.53 4.31
CA ALA A 102 -4.44 -11.20 3.24
C ALA A 102 -5.20 -11.14 1.90
N ARG A 103 -6.50 -11.41 1.91
CA ARG A 103 -7.34 -11.29 0.70
C ARG A 103 -7.42 -9.84 0.20
N GLN A 104 -7.55 -8.87 1.11
CA GLN A 104 -7.51 -7.46 0.75
C GLN A 104 -6.19 -7.08 0.06
N LEU A 105 -5.05 -7.57 0.55
CA LEU A 105 -3.74 -7.33 -0.06
C LEU A 105 -3.60 -8.00 -1.43
N ILE A 106 -4.12 -9.21 -1.62
CA ILE A 106 -4.12 -9.88 -2.93
C ILE A 106 -4.90 -9.06 -3.95
N ILE A 107 -6.07 -8.56 -3.57
CA ILE A 107 -6.91 -7.70 -4.42
C ILE A 107 -6.17 -6.40 -4.74
N TYR A 108 -5.61 -5.73 -3.73
CA TYR A 108 -4.85 -4.50 -3.90
C TYR A 108 -3.65 -4.70 -4.84
N ARG A 109 -2.86 -5.76 -4.65
CA ARG A 109 -1.73 -6.12 -5.54
C ARG A 109 -2.18 -6.25 -6.99
N ARG A 110 -3.30 -6.94 -7.23
CA ARG A 110 -3.84 -7.12 -8.58
C ARG A 110 -4.23 -5.79 -9.21
N TYR A 111 -4.90 -4.91 -8.47
CA TYR A 111 -5.26 -3.58 -8.99
C TYR A 111 -4.03 -2.70 -9.23
N LYS A 112 -3.04 -2.76 -8.35
CA LYS A 112 -1.76 -2.06 -8.54
C LYS A 112 -1.08 -2.49 -9.85
N GLN A 113 -1.01 -3.79 -10.12
CA GLN A 113 -0.46 -4.31 -11.38
C GLN A 113 -1.25 -3.86 -12.61
N ILE A 114 -2.58 -3.85 -12.54
CA ILE A 114 -3.43 -3.36 -13.64
C ILE A 114 -3.20 -1.85 -13.87
N ALA A 115 -3.10 -1.07 -12.79
CA ALA A 115 -2.83 0.36 -12.87
C ALA A 115 -1.46 0.65 -13.50
N GLU A 116 -0.43 -0.10 -13.13
CA GLU A 116 0.91 -0.03 -13.74
C GLU A 116 0.86 -0.35 -15.24
N GLN A 117 0.19 -1.44 -15.62
CA GLN A 117 0.01 -1.82 -17.03
C GLN A 117 -0.74 -0.75 -17.83
N LEU A 118 -1.78 -0.15 -17.24
CA LEU A 118 -2.54 0.92 -17.88
C LEU A 118 -1.71 2.19 -18.02
N GLY A 119 -0.91 2.52 -17.00
CA GLY A 119 0.03 3.63 -17.01
C GLY A 119 1.11 3.46 -18.08
N GLU A 120 1.62 2.24 -18.26
CA GLU A 120 2.56 1.90 -19.34
C GLU A 120 1.91 2.06 -20.72
N ARG A 121 0.70 1.53 -20.92
CA ARG A 121 -0.06 1.72 -22.17
C ARG A 121 -0.27 3.20 -22.51
N SER A 122 -0.62 4.00 -21.51
CA SER A 122 -0.80 5.45 -21.67
C SER A 122 0.51 6.14 -22.09
N ARG A 123 1.64 5.78 -21.47
CA ARG A 123 2.99 6.28 -21.83
C ARG A 123 3.42 5.88 -23.24
N GLN A 124 3.05 4.69 -23.69
CA GLN A 124 3.28 4.21 -25.06
C GLN A 124 2.38 4.89 -26.11
N GLY A 125 1.46 5.76 -25.69
CA GLY A 125 0.54 6.44 -26.60
C GLY A 125 -0.52 5.53 -27.21
N LEU A 126 -0.72 4.33 -26.63
CA LEU A 126 -1.76 3.39 -27.06
C LEU A 126 -3.14 3.92 -26.63
N ARG A 127 -3.69 4.82 -27.45
CA ARG A 127 -5.00 5.46 -27.24
C ARG A 127 -6.02 4.88 -28.21
N CYS A 128 -7.19 4.51 -27.70
CA CYS A 128 -8.35 4.21 -28.53
C CYS A 128 -9.09 5.51 -28.81
N TYR A 129 -9.19 5.89 -30.08
CA TYR A 129 -10.05 6.99 -30.53
C TYR A 129 -11.39 6.42 -30.95
N LEU A 130 -12.48 6.95 -30.41
CA LEU A 130 -13.82 6.65 -30.90
C LEU A 130 -13.92 7.16 -32.34
N ARG A 131 -14.28 6.28 -33.28
CA ARG A 131 -14.56 6.68 -34.65
C ARG A 131 -15.89 7.44 -34.65
N LEU A 132 -15.81 8.76 -34.73
CA LEU A 132 -16.96 9.62 -34.98
C LEU A 132 -17.36 9.42 -36.46
N ALA A 133 -18.60 9.01 -36.68
CA ALA A 133 -19.22 8.87 -38.00
C ALA A 133 -19.82 10.21 -38.45
#